data_AF-A0A6I8UCM9-F1
#
_entry.id   AF-A0A6I8UCM9-F1
#
_cell.length_a   1.000
_cell.length_b   1.000
_cell.length_c   1.000
_cell.angle_alpha   90.00
_cell.angle_beta   90.00
_cell.angle_gamma   90.00
#
_symmetry.space_group_name_H-M   'P 1'
#
loop_
_entity.id
_entity.type
_entity.pdbx_description
1 polymer ?
#
loop_
_entity_poly.entity_id
_entity_poly.type
_entity_poly.pdbx_seq_one_letter_code
_entity_poly.pdbx_strand_id
1 'polypeptide(L)'
;MLTFEEIVEKAKSLKNPPTKADFLEFYGYYKQATVGDCNIEEPEDEEKKARYNAWKSKAGLTIDDAKAYYIEVYKKYAAQSE
;
A
#
# COMPACT_ATOMS: atom_id res chain seq x y z
N MET A 1 14.30 -7.76 11.58
CA MET A 1 13.27 -6.87 11.01
C MET A 1 12.35 -7.72 10.16
N LEU A 2 11.03 -7.51 10.22
CA LEU A 2 10.09 -8.23 9.34
C LEU A 2 10.33 -7.78 7.89
N THR A 3 10.35 -8.70 6.95
CA THR A 3 10.53 -8.38 5.52
C THR A 3 9.23 -7.85 4.93
N PHE A 4 9.32 -7.19 3.78
CA PHE A 4 8.13 -6.73 3.05
C PHE A 4 7.14 -7.88 2.77
N GLU A 5 7.63 -9.04 2.34
CA GLU A 5 6.80 -10.22 2.06
C GLU A 5 6.07 -10.71 3.31
N GLU A 6 6.76 -10.83 4.44
CA GLU A 6 6.17 -11.19 5.73
C GLU A 6 5.06 -10.21 6.14
N ILE A 7 5.30 -8.91 5.95
CA ILE A 7 4.33 -7.88 6.31
C ILE A 7 3.12 -7.90 5.36
N VAL A 8 3.33 -8.19 4.07
CA VAL A 8 2.23 -8.37 3.10
C VAL A 8 1.37 -9.57 3.48
N GLU A 9 1.97 -10.70 3.87
CA GLU A 9 1.24 -11.88 4.35
C GLU A 9 0.44 -11.54 5.61
N LYS A 10 1.08 -10.88 6.58
CA LYS A 10 0.40 -10.44 7.80
C LYS A 10 -0.72 -9.45 7.53
N ALA A 11 -0.54 -8.51 6.61
CA ALA A 11 -1.56 -7.55 6.21
C ALA A 11 -2.77 -8.24 5.57
N LYS A 12 -2.55 -9.31 4.79
CA LYS A 12 -3.64 -10.15 4.25
C LYS A 12 -4.35 -10.97 5.33
N SER A 13 -3.64 -11.36 6.39
CA SER A 13 -4.19 -12.12 7.52
C SER A 13 -4.80 -11.26 8.63
N LEU A 14 -4.86 -9.93 8.46
CA LEU A 14 -5.54 -9.05 9.42
C LEU A 14 -7.02 -9.44 9.52
N LYS A 15 -7.49 -9.72 10.74
CA LYS A 15 -8.88 -10.12 11.00
C LYS A 15 -9.87 -8.98 10.76
N ASN A 16 -9.42 -7.74 10.96
CA ASN A 16 -10.22 -6.56 10.66
C ASN A 16 -9.88 -6.07 9.25
N PRO A 17 -10.89 -5.87 8.39
CA PRO A 17 -10.66 -5.25 7.11
C PRO A 17 -10.20 -3.80 7.34
N PRO A 18 -9.10 -3.36 6.71
CA PRO A 18 -8.70 -1.96 6.73
C PRO A 18 -9.81 -1.08 6.16
N THR A 19 -9.88 0.18 6.60
CA THR A 19 -10.80 1.13 5.96
C THR A 19 -10.39 1.35 4.50
N LYS A 20 -11.29 1.90 3.68
CA LYS A 20 -10.96 2.22 2.29
C LYS A 20 -9.71 3.10 2.18
N ALA A 21 -9.52 4.03 3.11
CA ALA A 21 -8.34 4.90 3.13
C ALA A 21 -7.05 4.12 3.43
N ASP A 22 -7.06 3.28 4.48
CA ASP A 22 -5.91 2.43 4.83
C ASP A 22 -5.58 1.47 3.69
N PHE A 23 -6.59 0.82 3.11
CA PHE A 23 -6.43 -0.09 1.99
C PHE A 23 -5.76 0.61 0.79
N LEU A 24 -6.19 1.83 0.46
CA LEU A 24 -5.60 2.61 -0.62
C LEU A 24 -4.14 2.97 -0.32
N GLU A 25 -3.82 3.33 0.92
CA GLU A 25 -2.45 3.63 1.32
C GLU A 25 -1.54 2.39 1.22
N PHE A 26 -1.98 1.25 1.75
CA PHE A 26 -1.29 -0.02 1.57
C PHE A 26 -1.11 -0.38 0.10
N TYR A 27 -2.17 -0.24 -0.70
CA TYR A 27 -2.14 -0.54 -2.13
C TYR A 27 -1.12 0.34 -2.86
N GLY A 28 -1.08 1.64 -2.59
CA GLY A 28 -0.17 2.57 -3.24
C GLY A 28 1.30 2.22 -2.99
N TYR A 29 1.67 1.99 -1.72
CA TYR A 29 3.03 1.56 -1.38
C TYR A 29 3.36 0.16 -1.90
N TYR A 30 2.42 -0.79 -1.83
CA TYR A 30 2.62 -2.13 -2.38
C TYR A 30 2.90 -2.10 -3.88
N LYS A 31 2.13 -1.31 -4.64
CA LYS A 31 2.31 -1.16 -6.08
C LYS A 31 3.63 -0.47 -6.43
N GLN A 32 4.00 0.58 -5.72
CA GLN A 32 5.29 1.24 -5.89
C GLN A 32 6.47 0.30 -5.53
N ALA A 33 6.33 -0.48 -4.46
CA ALA A 33 7.35 -1.44 -4.01
C ALA A 33 7.52 -2.67 -4.94
N THR A 34 6.51 -2.99 -5.76
CA THR A 34 6.53 -4.20 -6.60
C THR A 34 6.69 -3.87 -8.08
N VAL A 35 6.00 -2.85 -8.56
CA VAL A 35 5.99 -2.43 -9.97
C VAL A 35 6.88 -1.23 -10.21
N GLY A 36 7.06 -0.37 -9.20
CA GLY A 36 7.65 0.95 -9.40
C GLY A 36 6.59 2.00 -9.76
N ASP A 37 7.03 3.03 -10.47
CA ASP A 37 6.21 4.17 -10.82
C ASP A 37 4.94 3.80 -11.59
N CYS A 38 3.88 4.56 -11.34
CA CYS A 38 2.58 4.30 -11.94
C CYS A 38 2.64 4.46 -13.46
N ASN A 39 2.51 3.35 -14.17
CA ASN A 39 2.67 3.25 -15.63
C ASN A 39 1.36 2.99 -16.38
N ILE A 40 0.22 3.14 -15.70
CA ILE A 40 -1.11 2.96 -16.28
C ILE A 40 -1.79 4.31 -16.51
N GLU A 41 -2.79 4.31 -17.39
CA GLU A 41 -3.63 5.48 -17.65
C GLU A 41 -4.65 5.67 -16.53
N GLU A 42 -5.14 6.90 -16.36
CA GLU A 42 -6.16 7.19 -15.36
C GLU A 42 -7.47 6.45 -15.72
N PRO A 43 -7.98 5.57 -14.85
CA PRO A 43 -9.21 4.83 -15.12
C PRO A 43 -10.46 5.70 -14.90
N GLU A 44 -11.53 5.42 -15.65
CA GLU A 44 -12.81 6.13 -15.55
C GLU A 44 -13.64 5.74 -14.30
N ASP A 45 -13.50 4.49 -13.83
CA ASP A 45 -14.18 4.01 -12.62
C ASP A 45 -13.66 4.72 -11.35
N GLU A 46 -14.55 5.30 -10.53
CA GLU A 46 -14.17 5.98 -9.27
C GLU A 46 -13.37 5.08 -8.32
N GLU A 47 -13.71 3.79 -8.25
CA GLU A 47 -12.99 2.85 -7.38
C GLU A 47 -11.56 2.59 -7.88
N LYS A 48 -11.39 2.39 -9.19
CA LYS A 48 -10.07 2.20 -9.79
C LYS A 48 -9.28 3.51 -9.74
N LYS A 49 -9.95 4.65 -9.90
CA LYS A 49 -9.36 5.99 -9.84
C LYS A 49 -8.78 6.28 -8.46
N ALA A 50 -9.45 5.82 -7.39
CA ALA A 50 -8.90 5.93 -6.04
C ALA A 50 -7.60 5.12 -5.89
N ARG A 51 -7.58 3.87 -6.36
CA ARG A 51 -6.38 3.01 -6.34
C ARG A 51 -5.25 3.58 -7.19
N TYR A 52 -5.59 4.10 -8.37
CA TYR A 52 -4.68 4.78 -9.27
C TYR A 52 -4.06 6.01 -8.62
N ASN A 53 -4.87 6.90 -8.04
CA ASN A 53 -4.39 8.07 -7.33
C ASN A 53 -3.51 7.70 -6.15
N ALA A 54 -3.86 6.66 -5.40
CA ALA A 54 -3.03 6.20 -4.30
C ALA A 54 -1.65 5.72 -4.77
N TRP A 55 -1.58 4.95 -5.85
CA TRP A 55 -0.30 4.52 -6.44
C TRP A 55 0.47 5.71 -7.04
N LYS A 56 -0.21 6.58 -7.79
CA LYS A 56 0.40 7.75 -8.43
C LYS A 56 0.90 8.79 -7.43
N SER A 57 0.24 8.96 -6.28
CA SER A 57 0.75 9.82 -5.21
C SER A 57 2.03 9.30 -4.56
N LYS A 58 2.37 8.02 -4.75
CA LYS A 58 3.64 7.44 -4.29
C LYS A 58 4.70 7.42 -5.39
N ALA A 59 4.41 7.93 -6.59
CA ALA A 59 5.34 8.07 -7.72
C ALA A 59 6.66 8.74 -7.30
N GLY A 60 7.79 8.30 -7.84
CA GLY A 60 9.12 8.81 -7.51
C GLY A 60 9.76 8.27 -6.23
N LEU A 61 9.04 7.48 -5.42
CA LEU A 61 9.66 6.70 -4.34
C LEU A 61 10.44 5.51 -4.92
N THR A 62 11.60 5.22 -4.35
CA THR A 62 12.32 4.00 -4.71
C THR A 62 11.57 2.77 -4.21
N ILE A 63 11.87 1.62 -4.81
CA ILE A 63 11.32 0.34 -4.37
C ILE A 63 11.62 0.08 -2.89
N ASP A 64 12.82 0.44 -2.42
CA ASP A 64 13.24 0.21 -1.04
C ASP A 64 12.48 1.12 -0.06
N ASP A 65 12.39 2.41 -0.38
CA ASP A 65 11.58 3.37 0.40
C ASP A 65 10.12 2.93 0.47
N ALA A 66 9.52 2.54 -0.65
CA ALA A 66 8.13 2.09 -0.68
C ALA A 66 7.90 0.85 0.19
N LYS A 67 8.85 -0.09 0.23
CA LYS A 67 8.80 -1.23 1.17
C LYS A 67 8.89 -0.75 2.61
N ALA A 68 9.82 0.14 2.94
CA ALA A 68 9.97 0.68 4.29
C ALA A 68 8.69 1.39 4.77
N TYR A 69 8.10 2.23 3.93
CA TYR A 69 6.83 2.90 4.22
C TYR A 69 5.67 1.91 4.36
N TYR A 70 5.58 0.86 3.54
CA TYR A 70 4.56 -0.18 3.69
C TYR A 70 4.62 -0.83 5.08
N ILE A 71 5.84 -1.11 5.56
CA ILE A 71 6.08 -1.69 6.89
C ILE A 71 5.64 -0.72 7.99
N GLU A 72 5.94 0.58 7.85
CA GLU A 72 5.52 1.62 8.79
C GLU A 72 4.00 1.74 8.88
N VAL A 73 3.30 1.76 7.74
CA VAL A 73 1.83 1.80 7.68
C VAL A 73 1.25 0.56 8.35
N TYR A 74 1.81 -0.63 8.07
CA TYR A 74 1.37 -1.86 8.73
C TYR A 74 1.53 -1.80 10.25
N LYS A 75 2.67 -1.32 10.75
CA LYS A 75 2.90 -1.19 12.20
C LYS A 75 1.90 -0.24 12.85
N LYS A 76 1.60 0.89 12.20
CA LYS A 76 0.58 1.84 12.68
C LYS A 76 -0.80 1.18 12.74
N TYR A 77 -1.18 0.47 11.69
CA TYR A 77 -2.46 -0.23 11.63
C TYR A 77 -2.57 -1.38 12.65
N ALA A 78 -1.52 -2.19 12.77
CA ALA A 78 -1.44 -3.29 13.73
C ALA A 78 -1.58 -2.78 15.17
N ALA A 79 -0.92 -1.65 15.50
CA ALA A 79 -1.04 -1.01 16.80
C ALA A 79 -2.44 -0.41 17.08
N GLN A 80 -3.20 -0.07 16.03
CA GLN A 80 -4.60 0.38 16.17
C GLN A 80 -5.60 -0.77 16.28
N SER A 81 -5.17 -2.00 16.00
CA SER A 81 -6.01 -3.19 16.00
C SER A 81 -5.88 -4.02 17.30
N GLU A 82 -5.13 -3.52 18.29
CA GLU A 82 -4.94 -4.09 19.63
C GLU A 82 -5.98 -3.60 20.65
#